data_AF-A0A1X6YWP3-F1
#
_entry.id   AF-A0A1X6YWP3-F1
#
_cell.length_a   1.000
_cell.length_b   1.000
_cell.length_c   1.000
_cell.angle_alpha   90.00
_cell.angle_beta   90.00
_cell.angle_gamma   90.00
#
_symmetry.space_group_name_H-M   'P 1'
#
loop_
_entity.id
_entity.type
_entity.pdbx_description
1 polymer ?
#
loop_
_entity_poly.entity_id
_entity_poly.type
_entity_poly.pdbx_seq_one_letter_code
_entity_poly.pdbx_strand_id
1 'polypeptide(L)'
;MGLGWIGYVTALEKLPASTVGVLYMTYPVFTLVIAWAVFADAPTRRALLAAGLIVVAAVIAGSPASVPAEHLPTLLLSLAAPFGFGFGICVLVHRLSRIAPLARIASVSLGSVLGLAPLILGAEVGELLPGEQSDWLLIVGIGLVTAFVPQLIYTICSPVIGASQTAVVGSIELPTMFAVGFLAFGETITLPQALACALVLGAIAITRSRKTRTVSAVLAKSPKQ
;
A
#
# COMPACT_ATOMS: atom_id res chain seq x y z
N MET A 1 -8.77 1.47 -5.19
CA MET A 1 -7.71 0.44 -5.37
C MET A 1 -7.55 0.11 -6.83
N GLY A 2 -8.50 -0.59 -7.48
CA GLY A 2 -8.41 -0.99 -8.89
C GLY A 2 -8.02 0.13 -9.87
N LEU A 3 -8.73 1.27 -9.85
CA LEU A 3 -8.43 2.40 -10.74
C LEU A 3 -7.02 3.01 -10.52
N GLY A 4 -6.59 3.13 -9.26
CA GLY A 4 -5.24 3.63 -8.94
C GLY A 4 -4.15 2.65 -9.38
N TRP A 5 -4.45 1.35 -9.38
CA TRP A 5 -3.55 0.29 -9.82
C TRP A 5 -3.24 0.38 -11.31
N ILE A 6 -4.19 0.85 -12.14
CA ILE A 6 -3.97 1.09 -13.58
C ILE A 6 -2.79 2.06 -13.76
N GLY A 7 -2.81 3.20 -13.06
CA GLY A 7 -1.73 4.19 -13.14
C GLY A 7 -0.38 3.64 -12.69
N TYR A 8 -0.35 2.75 -11.69
CA TYR A 8 0.86 2.10 -11.21
C TYR A 8 1.43 1.11 -12.24
N VAL A 9 0.60 0.22 -12.79
CA VAL A 9 1.03 -0.77 -13.79
C VAL A 9 1.49 -0.08 -15.08
N THR A 10 0.77 0.92 -15.56
CA THR A 10 1.20 1.72 -16.74
C THR A 10 2.52 2.45 -16.50
N ALA A 11 2.83 2.84 -15.25
CA ALA A 11 4.12 3.42 -14.93
C ALA A 11 5.24 2.36 -14.94
N LEU A 12 4.97 1.14 -14.47
CA LEU A 12 5.94 0.03 -14.50
C LEU A 12 6.33 -0.40 -15.92
N GLU A 13 5.45 -0.23 -16.91
CA GLU A 13 5.78 -0.50 -18.32
C GLU A 13 6.83 0.46 -18.89
N LYS A 14 6.97 1.66 -18.30
CA LYS A 14 7.76 2.76 -18.86
C LYS A 14 8.94 3.18 -18.00
N LEU A 15 8.95 2.81 -16.72
CA LEU A 15 9.91 3.27 -15.73
C LEU A 15 10.46 2.10 -14.90
N PRO A 16 11.67 2.25 -14.34
CA PRO A 16 12.24 1.22 -13.46
C PRO A 16 11.32 0.90 -12.27
N ALA A 17 11.18 -0.39 -11.96
CA ALA A 17 10.36 -0.86 -10.85
C ALA A 17 10.78 -0.27 -9.50
N SER A 18 12.08 0.00 -9.32
CA SER A 18 12.63 0.68 -8.15
C SER A 18 12.05 2.09 -7.98
N THR A 19 11.96 2.88 -9.05
CA THR A 19 11.41 4.24 -9.05
C THR A 19 9.91 4.24 -8.76
N VAL A 20 9.15 3.38 -9.44
CA VAL A 20 7.69 3.33 -9.30
C VAL A 20 7.30 2.72 -7.93
N GLY A 21 8.01 1.68 -7.48
CA GLY A 21 7.83 1.08 -6.16
C GLY A 21 8.15 2.04 -5.01
N VAL A 22 9.18 2.85 -5.16
CA VAL A 22 9.51 3.95 -4.23
C VAL A 22 8.37 4.96 -4.12
N LEU A 23 7.79 5.34 -5.25
CA LEU A 23 6.66 6.28 -5.26
C LEU A 23 5.44 5.66 -4.57
N TYR A 24 5.21 4.37 -4.77
CA TYR A 24 4.18 3.64 -4.06
C TYR A 24 4.40 3.67 -2.54
N MET A 25 5.64 3.59 -2.06
CA MET A 25 5.95 3.69 -0.61
C MET A 25 5.63 5.05 0.03
N THR A 26 5.14 6.04 -0.72
CA THR A 26 4.61 7.29 -0.16
C THR A 26 3.21 7.13 0.45
N TYR A 27 2.56 5.97 0.31
CA TYR A 27 1.23 5.73 0.87
C TYR A 27 1.09 5.98 2.39
N PRO A 28 2.11 5.84 3.26
CA PRO A 28 1.99 6.21 4.67
C PRO A 28 1.72 7.69 4.87
N VAL A 29 2.31 8.56 4.03
CA VAL A 29 2.03 10.00 4.05
C VAL A 29 0.56 10.25 3.71
N PHE A 30 0.07 9.66 2.62
CA PHE A 30 -1.35 9.75 2.25
C PHE A 30 -2.26 9.21 3.35
N THR A 31 -1.89 8.09 3.96
CA THR A 31 -2.66 7.50 5.08
C THR A 31 -2.77 8.49 6.24
N LEU A 32 -1.66 9.12 6.64
CA LEU A 32 -1.67 10.11 7.73
C LEU A 32 -2.52 11.33 7.39
N VAL A 33 -2.37 11.88 6.19
CA VAL A 33 -3.12 13.05 5.73
C VAL A 33 -4.62 12.74 5.69
N ILE A 34 -5.00 11.60 5.13
CA ILE A 34 -6.41 11.19 5.02
C ILE A 34 -7.00 10.87 6.40
N ALA A 35 -6.27 10.16 7.27
CA ALA A 35 -6.70 9.87 8.64
C ALA A 35 -7.00 11.17 9.40
N TRP A 36 -6.15 12.18 9.23
CA TRP A 36 -6.34 13.47 9.87
C TRP A 36 -7.51 14.26 9.24
N ALA A 37 -7.52 14.43 7.92
CA ALA A 37 -8.48 15.29 7.24
C ALA A 37 -9.91 14.72 7.20
N VAL A 38 -10.06 13.40 7.02
CA VAL A 38 -11.36 12.74 6.83
C VAL A 38 -11.90 12.13 8.12
N PHE A 39 -11.02 11.65 9.00
CA PHE A 39 -11.40 10.92 10.21
C PHE A 39 -11.05 11.65 11.50
N ALA A 40 -10.48 12.86 11.42
CA ALA A 40 -10.03 13.64 12.57
C ALA A 40 -9.06 12.89 13.51
N ASP A 41 -8.34 11.88 13.01
CA ASP A 41 -7.30 11.17 13.75
C ASP A 41 -5.95 11.86 13.54
N ALA A 42 -5.62 12.79 14.44
CA ALA A 42 -4.41 13.59 14.33
C ALA A 42 -3.13 12.73 14.49
N PRO A 43 -2.14 12.89 13.59
CA PRO A 43 -0.94 12.08 13.60
C PRO A 43 -0.07 12.42 14.82
N THR A 44 0.62 11.41 15.36
CA THR A 44 1.66 11.66 16.37
C THR A 44 2.90 12.28 15.74
N ARG A 45 3.71 12.97 16.55
CA ARG A 45 5.06 13.38 16.15
C ARG A 45 5.91 12.20 15.66
N ARG A 46 5.75 11.02 16.26
CA ARG A 46 6.46 9.79 15.85
C ARG A 46 5.99 9.29 14.48
N ALA A 47 4.68 9.33 14.22
CA ALA A 47 4.12 8.95 12.93
C ALA A 47 4.54 9.94 11.83
N LEU A 48 4.58 11.24 12.12
CA LEU A 48 5.11 12.24 11.20
C LEU A 48 6.61 12.02 10.90
N LEU A 49 7.40 11.74 11.94
CA LEU A 49 8.82 11.42 11.77
C LEU A 49 9.00 10.15 10.92
N ALA A 50 8.26 9.09 11.20
CA ALA A 50 8.32 7.84 10.45
C ALA A 50 7.91 8.02 8.98
N ALA A 51 6.82 8.75 8.72
CA ALA A 51 6.41 9.07 7.36
C ALA A 51 7.48 9.90 6.63
N GLY A 52 8.12 10.86 7.32
CA GLY A 52 9.25 11.61 6.79
C GLY A 52 10.45 10.72 6.45
N LEU A 53 10.82 9.80 7.34
CA LEU A 53 11.90 8.83 7.08
C LEU A 53 11.60 7.94 5.87
N ILE A 54 10.35 7.50 5.71
CA ILE A 54 9.92 6.69 4.56
C ILE A 54 10.01 7.49 3.26
N VAL A 55 9.62 8.77 3.26
CA VAL A 55 9.80 9.65 2.09
C VAL A 55 11.27 9.84 1.75
N VAL A 56 12.14 10.04 2.74
CA VAL A 56 13.59 10.15 2.51
C VAL A 56 14.14 8.84 1.95
N ALA A 57 13.76 7.69 2.52
CA ALA A 57 14.15 6.38 2.03
C ALA A 57 13.72 6.15 0.57
N ALA A 58 12.48 6.53 0.26
CA ALA A 58 11.93 6.54 -1.08
C ALA A 58 12.82 7.36 -2.03
N VAL A 59 13.07 8.64 -1.74
CA VAL A 59 13.89 9.52 -2.60
C VAL A 59 15.29 8.97 -2.82
N ILE A 60 15.93 8.43 -1.77
CA ILE A 60 17.30 7.87 -1.86
C ILE A 60 17.31 6.61 -2.75
N ALA A 61 16.32 5.73 -2.61
CA ALA A 61 16.28 4.48 -3.36
C ALA A 61 15.80 4.64 -4.81
N GLY A 62 14.92 5.60 -5.09
CA GLY A 62 14.25 5.73 -6.40
C GLY A 62 14.94 6.64 -7.39
N SER A 63 15.94 7.40 -6.94
CA SER A 63 16.68 8.40 -7.73
C SER A 63 15.79 9.25 -8.65
N PRO A 64 14.86 10.07 -8.11
CA PRO A 64 13.87 10.79 -8.93
C PRO A 64 14.48 11.71 -9.99
N ALA A 65 15.71 12.19 -9.77
CA ALA A 65 16.44 13.05 -10.69
C ALA A 65 16.86 12.36 -12.00
N SER A 66 16.85 11.03 -12.06
CA SER A 66 17.13 10.29 -13.28
C SER A 66 15.90 10.01 -14.15
N VAL A 67 14.71 10.51 -13.76
CA VAL A 67 13.47 10.32 -14.53
C VAL A 67 13.32 11.45 -15.57
N PRO A 68 13.24 11.13 -16.87
CA PRO A 68 12.93 12.11 -17.92
C PRO A 68 11.62 12.87 -17.67
N ALA A 69 11.61 14.17 -17.96
CA ALA A 69 10.44 15.04 -17.73
C ALA A 69 9.19 14.60 -18.50
N GLU A 70 9.35 13.91 -19.63
CA GLU A 70 8.27 13.33 -20.43
C GLU A 70 7.44 12.26 -19.69
N HIS A 71 8.02 11.61 -18.67
CA HIS A 71 7.32 10.60 -17.87
C HIS A 71 6.65 11.17 -16.62
N LEU A 72 6.79 12.47 -16.35
CA LEU A 72 6.21 13.12 -15.18
C LEU A 72 4.67 12.98 -15.09
N PRO A 73 3.89 13.09 -16.20
CA PRO A 73 2.44 12.86 -16.14
C PRO A 73 2.08 11.44 -15.72
N THR A 74 2.81 10.43 -16.19
CA THR A 74 2.60 9.02 -15.82
C THR A 74 2.96 8.79 -14.35
N LEU A 75 4.02 9.45 -13.86
CA LEU A 75 4.41 9.42 -12.45
C LEU A 75 3.35 10.08 -11.54
N LEU A 76 2.74 11.18 -11.99
CA LEU A 76 1.65 11.82 -11.25
C LEU A 76 0.40 10.94 -11.21
N LEU A 77 0.09 10.25 -12.31
CA LEU A 77 -1.03 9.31 -12.34
C LEU A 77 -0.80 8.12 -11.41
N SER A 78 0.43 7.62 -11.30
CA SER A 78 0.75 6.49 -10.43
C SER A 78 0.64 6.84 -8.93
N LEU A 79 0.63 8.13 -8.54
CA LEU A 79 0.28 8.56 -7.18
C LEU A 79 -1.17 8.23 -6.78
N ALA A 80 -2.04 7.94 -7.75
CA ALA A 80 -3.39 7.45 -7.46
C ALA A 80 -3.36 6.09 -6.71
N ALA A 81 -2.33 5.26 -6.92
CA ALA A 81 -2.17 4.00 -6.21
C ALA A 81 -1.87 4.18 -4.70
N PRO A 82 -0.81 4.90 -4.27
CA PRO A 82 -0.55 5.14 -2.86
C PRO A 82 -1.64 5.98 -2.19
N PHE A 83 -2.26 6.92 -2.89
CA PHE A 83 -3.44 7.62 -2.38
C PHE A 83 -4.59 6.65 -2.11
N GLY A 84 -4.92 5.79 -3.08
CA GLY A 84 -5.96 4.78 -2.96
C GLY A 84 -5.69 3.80 -1.82
N PHE A 85 -4.44 3.31 -1.69
CA PHE A 85 -4.04 2.38 -0.64
C PHE A 85 -4.15 3.04 0.74
N GLY A 86 -3.64 4.27 0.89
CA GLY A 86 -3.77 5.02 2.14
C GLY A 86 -5.23 5.32 2.52
N PHE A 87 -6.07 5.66 1.54
CA PHE A 87 -7.51 5.79 1.75
C PHE A 87 -8.13 4.46 2.21
N GLY A 88 -7.76 3.35 1.56
CA GLY A 88 -8.21 2.00 1.91
C GLY A 88 -7.87 1.60 3.34
N ILE A 89 -6.64 1.87 3.79
CA ILE A 89 -6.21 1.66 5.20
C ILE A 89 -7.12 2.45 6.14
N CYS A 90 -7.33 3.74 5.85
CA CYS A 90 -8.16 4.60 6.70
C CYS A 90 -9.61 4.11 6.80
N VAL A 91 -10.22 3.72 5.69
CA VAL A 91 -11.59 3.17 5.66
C VAL A 91 -11.66 1.84 6.40
N LEU A 92 -10.70 0.94 6.18
CA LEU A 92 -10.62 -0.35 6.87
C LEU A 92 -10.61 -0.17 8.39
N VAL A 93 -9.75 0.72 8.89
CA VAL A 93 -9.55 0.95 10.31
C VAL A 93 -10.75 1.68 10.94
N HIS A 94 -11.24 2.75 10.31
CA HIS A 94 -12.21 3.66 10.94
C HIS A 94 -13.68 3.36 10.63
N ARG A 95 -13.99 2.59 9.59
CA ARG A 95 -15.37 2.31 9.16
C ARG A 95 -15.70 0.82 9.13
N LEU A 96 -14.79 0.00 8.61
CA LEU A 96 -15.10 -1.41 8.36
C LEU A 96 -14.84 -2.31 9.57
N SER A 97 -14.22 -1.81 10.64
CA SER A 97 -13.84 -2.59 11.83
C SER A 97 -14.98 -3.31 12.56
N ARG A 98 -16.25 -2.99 12.24
CA ARG A 98 -17.46 -3.65 12.78
C ARG A 98 -18.00 -4.81 11.91
N ILE A 99 -17.57 -4.90 10.65
CA ILE A 99 -18.03 -5.92 9.69
C ILE A 99 -17.17 -7.19 9.85
N ALA A 100 -17.68 -8.38 9.57
CA ALA A 100 -16.84 -9.60 9.61
C ALA A 100 -15.66 -9.51 8.61
N PRO A 101 -14.43 -9.96 8.96
CA PRO A 101 -13.24 -9.80 8.11
C PRO A 101 -13.42 -10.29 6.66
N LEU A 102 -14.02 -11.46 6.45
CA LEU A 102 -14.25 -12.01 5.10
C LEU A 102 -15.19 -11.12 4.27
N ALA A 103 -16.22 -10.53 4.88
CA ALA A 103 -17.11 -9.61 4.18
C ALA A 103 -16.43 -8.30 3.77
N ARG A 104 -15.46 -7.83 4.57
CA ARG A 104 -14.60 -6.68 4.21
C ARG A 104 -13.74 -7.02 2.99
N ILE A 105 -13.10 -8.18 3.00
CA ILE A 105 -12.29 -8.66 1.88
C ILE A 105 -13.15 -8.77 0.62
N ALA A 106 -14.29 -9.44 0.70
CA ALA A 106 -15.21 -9.57 -0.43
C ALA A 106 -15.64 -8.21 -1.01
N SER A 107 -15.93 -7.24 -0.15
CA SER A 107 -16.30 -5.88 -0.58
C SER A 107 -15.15 -5.16 -1.29
N VAL A 108 -13.93 -5.26 -0.76
CA VAL A 108 -12.73 -4.67 -1.38
C VAL A 108 -12.36 -5.36 -2.69
N SER A 109 -12.45 -6.69 -2.73
CA SER A 109 -12.21 -7.49 -3.94
C SER A 109 -13.23 -7.15 -5.03
N LEU A 110 -14.52 -7.06 -4.70
CA LEU A 110 -15.56 -6.66 -5.64
C LEU A 110 -15.31 -5.24 -6.18
N GLY A 111 -15.00 -4.29 -5.30
CA GLY A 111 -14.64 -2.93 -5.72
C GLY A 111 -13.38 -2.89 -6.61
N SER A 112 -12.45 -3.82 -6.42
CA SER A 112 -11.25 -3.93 -7.26
C SER A 112 -11.58 -4.52 -8.63
N VAL A 113 -12.43 -5.55 -8.70
CA VAL A 113 -12.95 -6.10 -9.97
C VAL A 113 -13.68 -5.01 -10.76
N LEU A 114 -14.58 -4.26 -10.12
CA LEU A 114 -15.28 -3.14 -10.76
C LEU A 114 -14.32 -2.03 -11.20
N GLY A 115 -13.31 -1.72 -10.40
CA GLY A 115 -12.30 -0.71 -10.73
C GLY A 115 -11.38 -1.12 -11.88
N LEU A 116 -11.17 -2.43 -12.10
CA LEU A 116 -10.39 -2.98 -13.20
C LEU A 116 -11.25 -3.35 -14.41
N ALA A 117 -12.58 -3.36 -14.29
CA ALA A 117 -13.50 -3.74 -15.35
C ALA A 117 -13.29 -2.98 -16.68
N PRO A 118 -12.97 -1.66 -16.70
CA PRO A 118 -12.69 -0.98 -17.96
C PRO A 118 -11.49 -1.56 -18.73
N LEU A 119 -10.46 -2.06 -18.03
CA LEU A 119 -9.34 -2.75 -18.68
C LEU A 119 -9.76 -4.10 -19.23
N ILE A 120 -10.52 -4.88 -18.45
CA ILE A 120 -10.99 -6.20 -18.87
C ILE A 120 -11.90 -6.10 -20.10
N LEU A 121 -12.79 -5.11 -20.13
CA LEU A 121 -13.72 -4.89 -21.25
C LEU A 121 -13.02 -4.37 -22.52
N GLY A 122 -11.83 -3.78 -22.38
CA GLY A 122 -11.02 -3.30 -23.51
C GLY A 122 -9.98 -4.30 -24.02
N ALA A 123 -9.76 -5.41 -23.30
CA ALA A 123 -8.77 -6.44 -23.64
C ALA A 123 -9.34 -7.46 -24.63
N GLU A 124 -8.48 -8.06 -25.45
CA GLU A 124 -8.88 -9.17 -26.31
C GLU A 124 -9.07 -10.46 -25.49
N VAL A 125 -10.01 -11.32 -25.89
CA VAL A 125 -10.32 -12.56 -25.15
C VAL A 125 -9.09 -13.47 -25.00
N GLY A 126 -8.18 -13.45 -25.98
CA GLY A 126 -6.92 -14.20 -25.93
C GLY A 126 -5.92 -13.69 -24.88
N GLU A 127 -6.01 -12.42 -24.47
CA GLU A 127 -5.16 -11.83 -23.44
C GLU A 127 -5.70 -12.07 -22.02
N LEU A 128 -6.98 -12.44 -21.91
CA LEU A 128 -7.67 -12.65 -20.64
C LEU A 128 -7.49 -14.07 -20.08
N LEU A 129 -7.16 -15.03 -20.94
CA LEU A 129 -7.03 -16.44 -20.55
C LEU A 129 -5.56 -16.86 -20.49
N PRO A 130 -5.18 -17.72 -19.53
CA PRO A 130 -3.83 -18.21 -19.43
C PRO A 130 -3.49 -19.09 -20.64
N GLY A 131 -2.28 -18.93 -21.18
CA GLY A 131 -1.84 -19.67 -22.37
C GLY A 131 -1.49 -21.13 -22.06
N GLU A 132 -0.91 -21.38 -20.88
CA GLU A 132 -0.46 -22.71 -20.46
C GLU A 132 -1.17 -23.22 -19.20
N GLN A 133 -1.14 -24.55 -18.98
CA GLN A 133 -1.68 -25.16 -17.77
C GLN A 133 -0.87 -24.80 -16.50
N SER A 134 0.42 -24.55 -16.66
CA SER A 134 1.35 -24.06 -15.64
C SER A 134 0.93 -22.67 -15.12
N ASP A 135 0.40 -21.81 -15.98
CA ASP A 135 -0.04 -20.46 -15.61
C ASP A 135 -1.19 -20.47 -14.60
N TRP A 136 -2.06 -21.49 -14.67
CA TRP A 136 -3.14 -21.65 -13.68
C TRP A 136 -2.59 -21.91 -12.28
N LEU A 137 -1.49 -22.64 -12.15
CA LEU A 137 -0.83 -22.85 -10.85
C LEU A 137 -0.25 -21.53 -10.33
N LEU A 138 0.31 -20.69 -11.19
CA LEU A 138 0.80 -19.36 -10.82
C LEU A 138 -0.35 -18.44 -10.38
N ILE A 139 -1.46 -18.44 -11.11
CA ILE A 139 -2.66 -17.65 -10.76
C ILE A 139 -3.22 -18.08 -9.40
N VAL A 140 -3.35 -19.38 -9.17
CA VAL A 140 -3.82 -19.91 -7.88
C VAL A 140 -2.83 -19.57 -6.76
N GLY A 141 -1.53 -19.72 -7.01
CA GLY A 141 -0.47 -19.37 -6.07
C GLY A 141 -0.52 -17.89 -5.69
N ILE A 142 -0.59 -16.99 -6.67
CA ILE A 142 -0.67 -15.55 -6.43
C ILE A 142 -1.99 -15.18 -5.74
N GLY A 143 -3.11 -15.71 -6.21
CA GLY A 143 -4.44 -15.39 -5.67
C GLY A 143 -4.65 -15.87 -4.24
N LEU A 144 -4.28 -17.12 -3.93
CA LEU A 144 -4.52 -17.71 -2.61
C LEU A 144 -3.37 -17.44 -1.63
N VAL A 145 -2.12 -17.65 -2.06
CA VAL A 145 -0.99 -17.62 -1.13
C VAL A 145 -0.50 -16.20 -0.91
N THR A 146 -0.24 -15.45 -1.98
CA THR A 146 0.39 -14.12 -1.85
C THR A 146 -0.61 -12.97 -1.77
N ALA A 147 -1.85 -13.15 -2.23
CA ALA A 147 -2.91 -12.16 -2.09
C ALA A 147 -3.83 -12.46 -0.90
N PHE A 148 -4.52 -13.59 -0.87
CA PHE A 148 -5.57 -13.85 0.14
C PHE A 148 -5.03 -13.96 1.57
N VAL A 149 -3.95 -14.72 1.81
CA VAL A 149 -3.40 -14.88 3.17
C VAL A 149 -2.90 -13.55 3.75
N PRO A 150 -2.05 -12.75 3.06
CA PRO A 150 -1.65 -11.44 3.55
C PRO A 150 -2.83 -10.48 3.70
N GLN A 151 -3.79 -10.49 2.77
CA GLN A 151 -4.99 -9.67 2.85
C GLN A 151 -5.84 -10.00 4.08
N LEU A 152 -5.93 -11.27 4.46
CA LEU A 152 -6.64 -11.71 5.67
C LEU A 152 -5.96 -11.19 6.93
N ILE A 153 -4.64 -11.39 7.04
CA ILE A 153 -3.83 -10.88 8.15
C ILE A 153 -3.97 -9.36 8.24
N TYR A 154 -3.79 -8.65 7.12
CA TYR A 154 -3.95 -7.20 7.02
C TYR A 154 -5.34 -6.75 7.47
N THR A 155 -6.41 -7.40 7.00
CA THR A 155 -7.80 -7.03 7.34
C THR A 155 -8.13 -7.22 8.82
N ILE A 156 -7.54 -8.25 9.45
CA ILE A 156 -7.74 -8.56 10.86
C ILE A 156 -6.89 -7.65 11.76
N CYS A 157 -5.61 -7.49 11.44
CA CYS A 157 -4.63 -6.81 12.30
C CYS A 157 -4.68 -5.29 12.19
N SER A 158 -4.97 -4.72 11.01
CA SER A 158 -4.90 -3.27 10.81
C SER A 158 -5.81 -2.46 11.75
N PRO A 159 -7.08 -2.86 11.99
CA PRO A 159 -7.94 -2.16 12.96
C PRO A 159 -7.42 -2.21 14.41
N VAL A 160 -6.60 -3.22 14.76
CA VAL A 160 -6.05 -3.41 16.11
C VAL A 160 -4.93 -2.41 16.39
N ILE A 161 -4.08 -2.13 15.41
CA ILE A 161 -2.89 -1.27 15.56
C ILE A 161 -3.10 0.18 15.09
N GLY A 162 -4.18 0.43 14.34
CA GLY A 162 -4.56 1.75 13.83
C GLY A 162 -3.95 2.07 12.46
N ALA A 163 -4.46 3.11 11.79
CA ALA A 163 -4.14 3.42 10.40
C ALA A 163 -2.67 3.81 10.20
N SER A 164 -2.14 4.72 11.04
CA SER A 164 -0.74 5.15 10.92
C SER A 164 0.26 4.01 11.14
N GLN A 165 0.04 3.16 12.14
CA GLN A 165 0.94 2.02 12.40
C GLN A 165 0.84 0.99 11.28
N THR A 166 -0.37 0.70 10.81
CA THR A 166 -0.59 -0.20 9.67
C THR A 166 0.22 0.26 8.48
N ALA A 167 0.16 1.55 8.15
CA ALA A 167 0.85 2.05 6.97
C ALA A 167 2.38 2.05 7.11
N VAL A 168 2.89 2.44 8.28
CA VAL A 168 4.34 2.40 8.52
C VAL A 168 4.87 0.97 8.52
N VAL A 169 4.20 0.03 9.19
CA VAL A 169 4.61 -1.38 9.22
C VAL A 169 4.55 -1.99 7.82
N GLY A 170 3.52 -1.70 7.05
CA GLY A 170 3.41 -2.18 5.67
C GLY A 170 4.55 -1.68 4.77
N SER A 171 5.27 -0.61 5.15
CA SER A 171 6.43 -0.14 4.37
C SER A 171 7.60 -1.12 4.38
N ILE A 172 7.53 -2.18 5.21
CA ILE A 172 8.43 -3.35 5.17
C ILE A 172 8.47 -4.03 3.79
N GLU A 173 7.47 -3.78 2.94
CA GLU A 173 7.46 -4.20 1.54
C GLU A 173 8.74 -3.76 0.82
N LEU A 174 9.25 -2.55 1.04
CA LEU A 174 10.45 -2.07 0.34
C LEU A 174 11.72 -2.89 0.67
N PRO A 175 12.08 -3.11 1.95
CA PRO A 175 13.15 -4.07 2.30
C PRO A 175 12.92 -5.48 1.76
N THR A 176 11.65 -5.95 1.76
CA THR A 176 11.31 -7.28 1.25
C THR A 176 11.53 -7.37 -0.25
N MET A 177 11.17 -6.33 -1.01
CA MET A 177 11.42 -6.26 -2.45
C MET A 177 12.92 -6.33 -2.76
N PHE A 178 13.78 -5.61 -2.03
CA PHE A 178 15.23 -5.69 -2.24
C PHE A 178 15.81 -7.05 -1.86
N ALA A 179 15.30 -7.68 -0.79
CA ALA A 179 15.71 -9.02 -0.41
C ALA A 179 15.34 -10.06 -1.50
N VAL A 180 14.13 -9.96 -2.05
CA VAL A 180 13.70 -10.82 -3.17
C VAL A 180 14.51 -10.55 -4.44
N GLY A 181 14.75 -9.26 -4.77
CA GLY A 181 15.63 -8.86 -5.87
C GLY A 181 17.02 -9.51 -5.79
N PHE A 182 17.63 -9.45 -4.61
CA PHE A 182 18.93 -10.07 -4.36
C PHE A 182 18.87 -11.61 -4.43
N LEU A 183 17.92 -12.24 -3.74
CA LEU A 183 17.88 -13.70 -3.58
C LEU A 183 17.37 -14.46 -4.82
N ALA A 184 16.33 -13.92 -5.47
CA ALA A 184 15.65 -14.60 -6.58
C ALA A 184 16.16 -14.15 -7.95
N PHE A 185 16.57 -12.88 -8.08
CA PHE A 185 16.97 -12.29 -9.36
C PHE A 185 18.47 -11.99 -9.45
N GLY A 186 19.24 -12.19 -8.37
CA GLY A 186 20.68 -11.96 -8.34
C GLY A 186 21.06 -10.47 -8.45
N GLU A 187 20.15 -9.57 -8.13
CA GLU A 187 20.41 -8.13 -8.15
C GLU A 187 21.41 -7.74 -7.05
N THR A 188 22.21 -6.71 -7.28
CA THR A 188 23.12 -6.18 -6.25
C THR A 188 22.43 -5.10 -5.43
N ILE A 189 22.52 -5.21 -4.09
CA ILE A 189 22.00 -4.17 -3.20
C ILE A 189 23.00 -3.01 -3.19
N THR A 190 22.58 -1.88 -3.73
CA THR A 190 23.38 -0.65 -3.77
C THR A 190 23.39 0.04 -2.40
N LEU A 191 24.41 0.89 -2.15
CA LEU A 191 24.48 1.67 -0.90
C LEU A 191 23.23 2.53 -0.64
N PRO A 192 22.64 3.24 -1.64
CA PRO A 192 21.38 3.96 -1.44
C PRO A 192 20.22 3.06 -1.01
N GLN A 193 20.09 1.86 -1.58
CA GLN A 193 19.04 0.90 -1.20
C GLN A 193 19.26 0.37 0.23
N ALA A 194 20.51 0.11 0.63
CA ALA A 194 20.83 -0.29 1.99
C ALA A 194 20.48 0.80 3.03
N LEU A 195 20.77 2.06 2.71
CA LEU A 195 20.39 3.21 3.54
C LEU A 195 18.87 3.37 3.61
N ALA A 196 18.17 3.22 2.49
CA ALA A 196 16.71 3.24 2.45
C ALA A 196 16.10 2.15 3.33
N CYS A 197 16.63 0.92 3.28
CA CYS A 197 16.23 -0.16 4.18
C CYS A 197 16.39 0.23 5.65
N ALA A 198 17.55 0.76 6.03
CA ALA A 198 17.81 1.17 7.41
C ALA A 198 16.82 2.25 7.88
N LEU A 199 16.50 3.22 7.02
CA LEU A 199 15.53 4.27 7.32
C LEU A 199 14.12 3.73 7.49
N VAL A 200 13.67 2.81 6.63
CA VAL A 200 12.34 2.18 6.74
C VAL A 200 12.25 1.33 8.02
N LEU A 201 13.26 0.51 8.31
CA LEU A 201 13.29 -0.30 9.53
C LEU A 201 13.31 0.59 10.79
N GLY A 202 14.07 1.69 10.75
CA GLY A 202 14.06 2.71 11.78
C GLY A 202 12.68 3.35 11.96
N ALA A 203 12.00 3.71 10.86
CA ALA A 203 10.65 4.26 10.87
C ALA A 203 9.64 3.29 11.52
N ILE A 204 9.76 1.99 11.22
CA ILE A 204 8.93 0.94 11.82
C ILE A 204 9.21 0.84 13.33
N ALA A 205 10.48 0.83 13.74
CA ALA A 205 10.87 0.69 15.15
C ALA A 205 10.40 1.86 16.03
N ILE A 206 10.41 3.09 15.52
CA ILE A 206 9.98 4.28 16.29
C ILE A 206 8.46 4.45 16.37
N THR A 207 7.72 3.89 15.42
CA THR A 207 6.27 4.04 15.36
C THR A 207 5.63 3.07 16.35
N ARG A 208 4.76 3.60 17.22
CA ARG A 208 4.08 2.81 18.24
C ARG A 208 2.61 2.62 17.89
N SER A 209 2.12 1.40 18.10
CA SER A 209 0.70 1.09 18.00
C SER A 209 -0.11 2.00 18.94
N ARG A 210 -1.15 2.62 18.39
CA ARG A 210 -2.14 3.38 19.14
C ARG A 210 -3.42 2.55 19.15
N LYS A 211 -4.02 2.32 20.32
CA LYS A 211 -5.40 1.79 20.36
C LYS A 211 -6.30 2.80 19.66
N THR A 212 -6.79 2.46 18.47
CA THR A 212 -7.78 3.27 17.77
C THR A 212 -9.01 3.36 18.65
N ARG A 213 -9.38 4.58 19.05
CA ARG A 213 -10.59 4.81 19.85
C ARG A 213 -11.78 4.45 18.96
N THR A 214 -12.36 3.27 19.15
CA THR A 214 -13.52 2.82 18.38
C THR A 214 -14.63 3.87 18.54
N VAL A 215 -15.33 4.24 17.46
CA VAL A 215 -16.43 5.23 17.46
C VAL A 215 -17.48 4.93 18.55
N SER A 216 -17.61 3.67 18.99
CA SER A 216 -18.44 3.26 20.12
C SER A 216 -18.06 3.94 21.46
N ALA A 217 -16.79 4.26 21.69
CA ALA A 217 -16.32 4.96 22.89
C ALA A 217 -16.66 6.46 22.88
N VAL A 218 -16.97 7.04 21.71
CA VAL A 218 -17.44 8.43 21.57
C VAL A 218 -18.95 8.49 21.81
N LEU A 219 -19.71 7.50 21.33
CA LEU A 219 -21.16 7.39 21.57
C LEU A 219 -21.50 6.98 23.02
N ALA A 220 -20.60 6.26 23.71
CA ALA A 220 -20.78 5.91 25.12
C ALA A 220 -20.59 7.08 26.09
N LYS A 221 -20.09 8.24 25.63
CA LYS A 221 -20.14 9.50 26.38
C LYS A 221 -21.39 10.27 25.98
N SER A 222 -22.56 9.81 26.43
CA SER A 222 -23.69 10.74 26.57
C SER A 222 -23.38 11.75 27.69
N PRO A 223 -23.88 13.00 27.60
CA PRO A 223 -23.65 13.99 28.63
C PRO A 223 -24.28 13.49 29.94
N LYS A 224 -23.56 13.65 31.06
CA LYS A 224 -24.22 13.57 32.36
C LYS A 224 -25.28 14.67 32.38
N GLN A 225 -26.54 14.28 32.49
CA GLN A 225 -27.62 15.16 32.93
C GLN A 225 -27.36 15.59 34.38
#